data_AF-A0AAU4BPQ6-F1
#
_entry.id   AF-A0AAU4BPQ6-F1
#
_cell.length_a   1.000
_cell.length_b   1.000
_cell.length_c   1.000
_cell.angle_alpha   90.00
_cell.angle_beta   90.00
_cell.angle_gamma   90.00
#
_symmetry.space_group_name_H-M   'P 1'
#
loop_
_entity.id
_entity.type
_entity.pdbx_description
1 polymer ?
#
loop_
_entity_poly.entity_id
_entity_poly.type
_entity_poly.pdbx_seq_one_letter_code
_entity_poly.pdbx_strand_id
1 'polypeptide(L)'
;MDTEETPRQRLARLMDVRRSELQLTWNEVAEKAGITREGLRRTRVKTGPIRSLTKRGIENALAWEPGSIDSILAGGEPTVRVRHVPVGTATSVEEAPPIGRRKTQLDLEVPTDEELRNSALQPETIEALLAMRRRVERWVKERDENAIRRANRVTDALDEERDAG
;
A
#
# COMPACT_ATOMS: atom_id res chain seq x y z
N MET A 1 -30.76 9.31 -5.55
CA MET A 1 -30.30 8.00 -6.04
C MET A 1 -29.03 7.71 -5.27
N ASP A 2 -29.11 6.82 -4.28
CA ASP A 2 -27.93 6.34 -3.56
C ASP A 2 -27.12 5.48 -4.51
N THR A 3 -25.95 5.96 -4.92
CA THR A 3 -25.05 5.22 -5.81
C THR A 3 -24.48 4.03 -5.03
N GLU A 4 -25.04 2.84 -5.22
CA GLU A 4 -24.53 1.63 -4.57
C GLU A 4 -23.09 1.35 -5.00
N GLU A 5 -22.15 1.39 -4.03
CA GLU A 5 -20.75 1.03 -4.25
C GLU A 5 -20.68 -0.44 -4.71
N THR A 6 -20.14 -0.70 -5.90
CA THR A 6 -19.96 -2.08 -6.36
C THR A 6 -18.96 -2.81 -5.46
N PRO A 7 -19.07 -4.15 -5.29
CA PRO A 7 -18.12 -4.92 -4.49
C PRO A 7 -16.66 -4.72 -4.93
N ARG A 8 -16.45 -4.35 -6.19
CA ARG A 8 -15.12 -4.07 -6.76
C ARG A 8 -14.57 -2.72 -6.35
N GLN A 9 -15.41 -1.68 -6.36
CA GLN A 9 -15.05 -0.36 -5.84
C GLN A 9 -14.75 -0.46 -4.34
N ARG A 10 -15.56 -1.21 -3.59
CA ARG A 10 -15.31 -1.50 -2.17
C ARG A 10 -13.95 -2.16 -1.95
N LEU A 11 -13.64 -3.22 -2.71
CA LEU A 11 -12.34 -3.88 -2.65
C LEU A 11 -11.20 -2.90 -2.96
N ALA A 12 -11.32 -2.11 -4.02
CA ALA A 12 -10.28 -1.15 -4.39
C ALA A 12 -10.03 -0.09 -3.31
N ARG A 13 -11.09 0.40 -2.65
CA ARG A 13 -11.03 1.34 -1.53
C ARG A 13 -10.34 0.72 -0.32
N LEU A 14 -10.77 -0.47 0.11
CA LEU A 14 -10.18 -1.16 1.26
C LEU A 14 -8.71 -1.53 1.04
N MET A 15 -8.34 -1.92 -0.18
CA MET A 15 -6.94 -2.14 -0.55
C MET A 15 -6.10 -0.87 -0.45
N ASP A 16 -6.65 0.29 -0.83
CA ASP A 16 -5.92 1.57 -0.77
C ASP A 16 -5.71 2.05 0.68
N VAL A 17 -6.75 1.95 1.51
CA VAL A 17 -6.67 2.21 2.96
C VAL A 17 -5.61 1.32 3.57
N ARG A 18 -5.70 0.01 3.37
CA ARG A 18 -4.77 -0.95 3.98
C ARG A 18 -3.33 -0.77 3.52
N ARG A 19 -3.12 -0.53 2.22
CA ARG A 19 -1.80 -0.22 1.68
C ARG A 19 -1.20 1.01 2.37
N SER A 20 -2.01 2.04 2.60
CA SER A 20 -1.57 3.30 3.23
C SER A 20 -1.24 3.09 4.71
N GLU A 21 -2.03 2.29 5.44
CA GLU A 21 -1.70 1.86 6.82
C GLU A 21 -0.37 1.12 6.89
N LEU A 22 -0.06 0.31 5.87
CA LEU A 22 1.20 -0.42 5.75
C LEU A 22 2.33 0.40 5.14
N GLN A 23 2.08 1.67 4.79
CA GLN A 23 3.03 2.57 4.14
C GLN A 23 3.64 2.01 2.84
N LEU A 24 2.90 1.17 2.12
CA LEU A 24 3.36 0.56 0.88
C LEU A 24 2.95 1.40 -0.33
N THR A 25 3.74 1.40 -1.39
CA THR A 25 3.32 1.88 -2.71
C THR A 25 2.59 0.78 -3.47
N TRP A 26 1.82 1.16 -4.50
CA TRP A 26 1.18 0.18 -5.39
C TRP A 26 2.18 -0.73 -6.12
N ASN A 27 3.42 -0.27 -6.32
CA ASN A 27 4.49 -1.10 -6.88
C ASN A 27 4.91 -2.20 -5.90
N GLU A 28 5.17 -1.82 -4.65
CA GLU A 28 5.58 -2.77 -3.62
C GLU A 28 4.47 -3.78 -3.29
N VAL A 29 3.21 -3.37 -3.33
CA VAL A 29 2.08 -4.32 -3.21
C VAL A 29 2.10 -5.33 -4.35
N ALA A 30 2.30 -4.89 -5.60
CA ALA A 30 2.34 -5.78 -6.75
C ALA A 30 3.52 -6.77 -6.66
N GLU A 31 4.70 -6.26 -6.28
CA GLU A 31 5.91 -7.07 -6.08
C GLU A 31 5.73 -8.10 -4.97
N LYS A 32 5.27 -7.69 -3.78
CA LYS A 32 4.98 -8.59 -2.65
C LYS A 32 3.90 -9.61 -2.98
N ALA A 33 2.95 -9.25 -3.83
CA ALA A 33 1.89 -10.16 -4.30
C ALA A 33 2.35 -11.11 -5.42
N GLY A 34 3.55 -10.92 -5.98
CA GLY A 34 4.07 -11.72 -7.09
C GLY A 34 3.29 -11.52 -8.40
N ILE A 35 2.72 -10.32 -8.61
CA ILE A 35 1.94 -9.99 -9.81
C ILE A 35 2.44 -8.72 -10.49
N THR A 36 2.08 -8.54 -11.76
CA THR A 36 2.39 -7.29 -12.47
C THR A 36 1.51 -6.15 -11.96
N ARG A 37 2.03 -4.92 -12.08
CA ARG A 37 1.28 -3.71 -11.72
C ARG A 37 -0.04 -3.58 -12.50
N GLU A 38 -0.04 -3.99 -13.77
CA GLU A 38 -1.27 -4.06 -14.57
C GLU A 38 -2.22 -5.16 -14.07
N GLY A 39 -1.69 -6.30 -13.63
CA GLY A 39 -2.47 -7.35 -12.96
C GLY A 39 -3.19 -6.85 -11.70
N LEU A 40 -2.49 -6.05 -10.88
CA LEU A 40 -3.05 -5.41 -9.71
C LEU A 40 -4.11 -4.36 -10.08
N ARG A 41 -3.86 -3.54 -11.10
CA ARG A 41 -4.83 -2.56 -11.62
C ARG A 41 -6.11 -3.23 -12.12
N ARG A 42 -6.00 -4.28 -12.94
CA ARG A 42 -7.16 -5.05 -13.41
C ARG A 42 -7.95 -5.66 -12.26
N THR A 43 -7.26 -6.12 -11.22
CA THR A 43 -7.91 -6.66 -10.01
C THR A 43 -8.74 -5.62 -9.28
N ARG A 44 -8.40 -4.33 -9.37
CA ARG A 44 -9.17 -3.25 -8.72
C ARG A 44 -10.30 -2.68 -9.57
N VAL A 45 -10.16 -2.71 -10.90
CA VAL A 45 -11.06 -1.96 -11.81
C VAL A 45 -11.96 -2.88 -12.64
N LYS A 46 -11.45 -4.04 -13.09
CA LYS A 46 -12.21 -4.89 -14.02
C LYS A 46 -13.19 -5.78 -13.27
N THR A 47 -14.42 -5.82 -13.77
CA THR A 47 -15.43 -6.84 -13.48
C THR A 47 -14.99 -8.16 -14.12
N GLY A 48 -14.81 -9.18 -13.28
CA GLY A 48 -14.36 -10.50 -13.71
C GLY A 48 -13.66 -11.28 -12.60
N PRO A 49 -13.58 -12.61 -12.76
CA PRO A 49 -13.00 -13.48 -11.74
C PRO A 49 -11.51 -13.17 -11.54
N ILE A 50 -11.12 -13.04 -10.26
CA ILE A 50 -9.71 -12.96 -9.88
C ILE A 50 -9.21 -14.40 -9.69
N ARG A 51 -8.04 -14.72 -10.26
CA ARG A 51 -7.41 -16.03 -10.04
C ARG A 51 -7.06 -16.20 -8.56
N SER A 52 -7.26 -17.39 -8.02
CA SER A 52 -7.01 -17.69 -6.59
C SER A 52 -5.58 -17.36 -6.16
N LEU A 53 -4.58 -17.63 -7.02
CA LEU A 53 -3.19 -17.27 -6.74
C LEU A 53 -2.99 -15.74 -6.61
N THR A 54 -3.65 -14.96 -7.45
CA THR A 54 -3.63 -13.50 -7.38
C THR A 54 -4.30 -12.98 -6.13
N LYS A 55 -5.44 -13.58 -5.71
CA LYS A 55 -6.09 -13.23 -4.44
C LYS A 55 -5.14 -13.46 -3.26
N ARG A 56 -4.56 -14.66 -3.17
CA ARG A 56 -3.62 -15.02 -2.10
C ARG A 56 -2.37 -14.13 -2.07
N GLY A 57 -1.83 -13.79 -3.22
CA GLY A 57 -0.71 -12.85 -3.32
C GLY A 57 -1.05 -11.49 -2.74
N ILE A 58 -2.21 -10.94 -3.12
CA ILE A 58 -2.68 -9.64 -2.63
C ILE A 58 -2.99 -9.69 -1.12
N GLU A 59 -3.68 -10.73 -0.65
CA GLU A 59 -3.97 -10.93 0.78
C GLU A 59 -2.68 -10.98 1.60
N ASN A 60 -1.67 -11.72 1.14
CA ASN A 60 -0.37 -11.75 1.80
C ASN A 60 0.32 -10.39 1.77
N ALA A 61 0.31 -9.68 0.64
CA ALA A 61 0.94 -8.37 0.50
C ALA A 61 0.30 -7.30 1.41
N LEU A 62 -1.02 -7.39 1.64
CA LEU A 62 -1.79 -6.48 2.50
C LEU A 62 -1.94 -6.97 3.95
N ALA A 63 -1.24 -8.05 4.32
CA ALA A 63 -1.33 -8.68 5.63
C ALA A 63 -2.79 -8.96 6.03
N TRP A 64 -3.57 -9.51 5.10
CA TRP A 64 -4.91 -10.01 5.32
C TRP A 64 -4.92 -11.53 5.40
N GLU A 65 -5.88 -12.08 6.15
CA GLU A 65 -6.09 -13.53 6.20
C GLU A 65 -6.59 -14.05 4.84
N PRO A 66 -6.24 -15.30 4.48
CA PRO A 66 -6.73 -15.91 3.24
C PRO A 66 -8.26 -15.91 3.21
N GLY A 67 -8.85 -15.51 2.08
CA GLY A 67 -10.31 -15.40 1.92
C GLY A 67 -10.89 -14.04 2.29
N SER A 68 -10.06 -13.09 2.74
CA SER A 68 -10.50 -11.71 2.99
C SER A 68 -10.99 -11.02 1.71
N ILE A 69 -10.37 -11.29 0.56
CA ILE A 69 -10.83 -10.71 -0.72
C ILE A 69 -12.22 -11.26 -1.08
N ASP A 70 -12.45 -12.55 -0.87
CA ASP A 70 -13.75 -13.17 -1.14
C ASP A 70 -14.82 -12.68 -0.18
N SER A 71 -14.45 -12.48 1.09
CA SER A 71 -15.33 -11.87 2.09
C SER A 71 -15.74 -10.46 1.68
N ILE A 72 -14.81 -9.61 1.23
CA ILE A 72 -15.11 -8.26 0.73
C ILE A 72 -16.02 -8.31 -0.49
N LEU A 73 -15.74 -9.20 -1.45
CA LEU A 73 -16.54 -9.33 -2.66
C LEU A 73 -17.97 -9.84 -2.38
N ALA A 74 -18.15 -10.55 -1.27
CA ALA A 74 -19.46 -10.96 -0.75
C ALA A 74 -20.14 -9.88 0.12
N GLY A 75 -19.52 -8.73 0.33
CA GLY A 75 -20.04 -7.62 1.14
C GLY A 75 -19.61 -7.61 2.61
N GLY A 76 -18.74 -8.55 3.01
CA GLY A 76 -18.12 -8.58 4.33
C GLY A 76 -16.89 -7.68 4.47
N GLU A 77 -16.14 -7.89 5.55
CA GLU A 77 -14.92 -7.15 5.88
C GLU A 77 -13.65 -8.03 5.77
N PRO A 78 -12.48 -7.44 5.48
CA PRO A 78 -11.22 -8.16 5.50
C PRO A 78 -10.81 -8.47 6.94
N THR A 79 -10.18 -9.63 7.13
CA THR A 79 -9.55 -9.96 8.42
C THR A 79 -8.07 -9.60 8.35
N VAL A 80 -7.62 -8.73 9.24
CA VAL A 80 -6.21 -8.31 9.31
C VAL A 80 -5.39 -9.36 10.07
N ARG A 81 -4.26 -9.79 9.47
CA ARG A 81 -3.26 -10.60 10.18
C ARG A 81 -2.53 -9.73 11.19
N VAL A 82 -2.88 -9.87 12.46
CA VAL A 82 -2.09 -9.30 13.55
C VAL A 82 -0.91 -10.22 13.81
N ARG A 83 0.29 -9.79 13.42
CA ARG A 83 1.52 -10.50 13.80
C ARG A 83 1.73 -10.26 15.30
N HIS A 84 1.42 -11.25 16.13
CA HIS A 84 1.79 -11.22 17.54
C HIS A 84 3.32 -11.21 17.63
N VAL A 85 3.90 -10.07 17.98
CA VAL A 85 5.26 -10.02 18.54
C VAL A 85 5.10 -10.48 19.99
N PRO A 86 5.73 -11.59 20.44
CA PRO A 86 5.67 -11.95 21.84
C PRO A 86 6.39 -10.86 22.64
N VAL A 87 5.61 -10.05 23.35
CA VAL A 87 6.13 -9.12 24.36
C VAL A 87 6.37 -9.93 25.63
N GLY A 88 7.63 -10.06 26.02
CA GLY A 88 8.05 -10.38 27.38
C GLY A 88 8.71 -11.75 27.58
N THR A 89 10.01 -11.77 27.82
CA THR A 89 10.59 -11.83 29.18
C THR A 89 12.08 -11.58 29.12
N ALA A 90 12.54 -10.56 29.84
CA ALA A 90 13.96 -10.34 30.11
C ALA A 90 14.43 -11.37 31.16
N THR A 91 15.41 -12.22 30.83
CA THR A 91 16.42 -12.69 31.81
C THR A 91 17.68 -13.24 31.11
N SER A 92 18.82 -12.71 31.57
CA SER A 92 20.20 -13.23 31.58
C SER A 92 21.02 -13.46 30.31
N VAL A 93 22.23 -12.90 30.39
CA VAL A 93 23.38 -12.91 29.47
C VAL A 93 24.32 -14.05 29.88
N GLU A 94 24.84 -14.87 28.95
CA GLU A 94 26.28 -15.26 28.89
C GLU A 94 26.64 -16.17 27.68
N GLU A 95 27.69 -15.75 26.95
CA GLU A 95 28.74 -16.47 26.16
C GLU A 95 28.39 -17.53 25.07
N ALA A 96 28.94 -17.57 23.84
CA ALA A 96 29.97 -16.81 23.10
C ALA A 96 29.90 -17.13 21.54
N PRO A 97 30.62 -16.40 20.63
CA PRO A 97 30.46 -16.37 19.14
C PRO A 97 31.55 -17.20 18.38
N PRO A 98 31.85 -17.09 17.03
CA PRO A 98 31.30 -16.31 15.88
C PRO A 98 30.97 -17.20 14.63
N ILE A 99 30.41 -16.80 13.49
CA ILE A 99 30.93 -15.94 12.40
C ILE A 99 29.80 -15.76 11.35
N GLY A 100 29.55 -14.51 10.93
CA GLY A 100 29.35 -14.19 9.51
C GLY A 100 27.94 -14.18 8.91
N ARG A 101 27.14 -13.15 9.21
CA ARG A 101 26.33 -12.48 8.18
C ARG A 101 26.48 -10.97 8.32
N ARG A 102 27.21 -10.38 7.38
CA ARG A 102 27.34 -8.92 7.25
C ARG A 102 25.93 -8.32 7.17
N LYS A 103 25.62 -7.45 8.12
CA LYS A 103 24.48 -6.55 8.07
C LYS A 103 24.75 -5.52 6.98
N THR A 104 24.02 -5.55 5.87
CA THR A 104 23.73 -4.30 5.15
C THR A 104 22.65 -3.59 5.96
N GLN A 105 23.11 -2.94 7.02
CA GLN A 105 22.38 -1.99 7.82
C GLN A 105 22.26 -0.72 6.98
N LEU A 106 21.09 -0.53 6.37
CA LEU A 106 20.58 0.80 6.05
C LEU A 106 19.05 0.75 5.94
N ASP A 107 18.40 0.33 7.03
CA ASP A 107 17.07 0.82 7.35
C ASP A 107 17.23 2.32 7.67
N LEU A 108 17.30 3.16 6.64
CA LEU A 108 17.25 4.61 6.77
C LEU A 108 15.82 4.95 7.22
N GLU A 109 15.60 4.93 8.53
CA GLU A 109 14.44 5.58 9.11
C GLU A 109 14.46 7.04 8.65
N VAL A 110 13.46 7.42 7.85
CA VAL A 110 13.33 8.80 7.38
C VAL A 110 13.03 9.66 8.60
N PRO A 111 13.90 10.62 8.96
CA PRO A 111 13.69 11.45 10.12
C PRO A 111 12.37 12.23 10.00
N THR A 112 11.62 12.29 11.09
CA THR A 112 10.42 13.12 11.20
C THR A 112 10.78 14.61 11.09
N ASP A 113 9.78 15.44 10.78
CA ASP A 113 9.98 16.89 10.67
C ASP A 113 10.46 17.51 11.99
N GLU A 114 10.06 16.94 13.12
CA GLU A 114 10.48 17.33 14.46
C GLU A 114 11.94 16.91 14.74
N GLU A 115 12.33 15.70 14.35
CA GLU A 115 13.72 15.23 14.45
C GLU A 115 14.66 16.02 13.54
N LEU A 116 14.21 16.42 12.35
CA LEU A 116 14.99 17.31 11.47
C LEU A 116 15.20 18.68 12.10
N ARG A 117 14.17 19.26 12.72
CA ARG A 117 14.27 20.56 13.40
C ARG A 117 15.16 20.53 14.64
N ASN A 118 15.17 19.40 15.35
CA ASN A 118 16.00 19.19 16.54
C ASN A 118 17.40 18.67 16.22
N SER A 119 17.72 18.44 14.93
CA SER A 119 19.04 18.01 14.51
C SER A 119 20.06 19.16 14.57
N ALA A 120 21.33 18.84 14.76
CA ALA A 120 22.43 19.81 14.70
C ALA A 120 22.75 20.27 13.25
N LEU A 121 21.85 20.03 12.29
CA LEU A 121 22.02 20.46 10.92
C LEU A 121 21.84 21.98 10.79
N GLN A 122 22.47 22.55 9.78
CA GLN A 122 22.28 23.97 9.48
C GLN A 122 20.80 24.23 9.12
N PRO A 123 20.19 25.33 9.59
CA PRO A 123 18.78 25.63 9.35
C PRO A 123 18.38 25.59 7.86
N GLU A 124 19.28 26.03 6.99
CA GLU A 124 19.11 26.00 5.53
C GLU A 124 19.01 24.57 4.98
N THR A 125 19.76 23.63 5.56
CA THR A 125 19.72 22.22 5.18
C THR A 125 18.41 21.56 5.64
N ILE A 126 17.93 21.92 6.83
CA ILE A 126 16.64 21.45 7.36
C ILE A 126 15.50 21.91 6.45
N GLU A 127 15.47 23.19 6.07
CA GLU A 127 14.44 23.71 5.16
C GLU A 127 14.53 23.10 3.76
N ALA A 128 15.72 22.87 3.23
CA ALA A 128 15.90 22.20 1.94
C ALA A 128 15.34 20.76 1.96
N LEU A 129 15.60 20.01 3.04
CA LEU A 129 15.09 18.64 3.22
C LEU A 129 13.57 18.62 3.37
N LEU A 130 13.00 19.53 4.16
CA LEU A 130 11.55 19.67 4.30
C LEU A 130 10.88 20.11 2.99
N ALA A 131 11.51 21.01 2.23
CA ALA A 131 11.01 21.43 0.92
C ALA A 131 11.05 20.28 -0.09
N MET A 132 12.10 19.46 -0.07
CA MET A 132 12.22 18.27 -0.92
C MET A 132 11.17 17.23 -0.56
N ARG A 133 10.94 16.99 0.74
CA ARG A 133 9.88 16.10 1.25
C ARG A 133 8.49 16.55 0.78
N ARG A 134 8.12 17.82 1.02
CA ARG A 134 6.84 18.40 0.56
C ARG A 134 6.67 18.34 -0.96
N ARG A 135 7.77 18.40 -1.72
CA ARG A 135 7.76 18.28 -3.18
C ARG A 135 7.50 16.85 -3.62
N VAL A 136 8.12 15.87 -2.96
CA VAL A 136 7.88 14.45 -3.20
C VAL A 136 6.44 14.07 -2.84
N GLU A 137 5.94 14.52 -1.69
CA GLU A 137 4.56 14.27 -1.26
C GLU A 137 3.53 14.84 -2.24
N ARG A 138 3.75 16.08 -2.73
CA ARG A 138 2.92 16.65 -3.80
C ARG A 138 2.98 15.83 -5.07
N TRP A 139 4.17 15.41 -5.50
CA TRP A 139 4.34 14.64 -6.73
C TRP A 139 3.66 13.27 -6.66
N VAL A 140 3.69 12.63 -5.49
CA VAL A 140 2.96 11.38 -5.24
C VAL A 140 1.45 11.61 -5.30
N LYS A 141 0.94 12.64 -4.62
CA LYS A 141 -0.49 12.99 -4.61
C LYS A 141 -1.00 13.35 -6.01
N GLU A 142 -0.25 14.15 -6.76
CA GLU A 142 -0.58 14.51 -8.15
C GLU A 142 -0.58 13.30 -9.09
N ARG A 143 0.33 12.33 -8.90
CA ARG A 143 0.33 11.08 -9.68
C ARG A 143 -0.91 10.25 -9.40
N ASP A 144 -1.33 10.15 -8.15
CA ASP A 144 -2.52 9.39 -7.77
C ASP A 144 -3.81 10.07 -8.25
N GLU A 145 -3.92 11.40 -8.13
CA GLU A 145 -5.05 12.16 -8.68
C GLU A 145 -5.11 12.11 -10.21
N ASN A 146 -3.96 12.20 -10.89
CA ASN A 146 -3.91 12.05 -12.34
C ASN A 146 -4.28 10.63 -12.77
N ALA A 147 -3.92 9.61 -12.00
CA ALA A 147 -4.31 8.23 -12.25
C ALA A 147 -5.83 8.03 -12.07
N ILE A 148 -6.42 8.65 -11.05
CA ILE A 148 -7.88 8.64 -10.82
C ILE A 148 -8.61 9.38 -11.94
N ARG A 149 -8.18 10.60 -12.30
CA ARG A 149 -8.78 11.36 -13.41
C ARG A 149 -8.70 10.64 -14.74
N ARG A 150 -7.60 9.96 -15.01
CA ARG A 150 -7.43 9.17 -16.25
C ARG A 150 -8.28 7.90 -16.23
N ALA A 151 -8.49 7.30 -15.06
CA ALA A 151 -9.39 6.16 -14.92
C ALA A 151 -10.84 6.57 -15.16
N ASN A 152 -11.29 7.65 -14.53
CA ASN A 152 -12.66 8.16 -14.70
C ASN A 152 -12.93 8.56 -16.15
N ARG A 153 -11.97 9.23 -16.81
CA ARG A 153 -12.12 9.61 -18.24
C ARG A 153 -12.30 8.41 -19.18
N VAL A 154 -11.71 7.25 -18.85
CA VAL A 154 -11.90 6.03 -19.64
C VAL A 154 -13.25 5.38 -19.34
N THR A 155 -13.74 5.50 -18.11
CA THR A 155 -15.07 5.02 -17.73
C THR A 155 -16.16 5.85 -18.41
N ASP A 156 -16.04 7.19 -18.38
CA ASP A 156 -16.99 8.09 -19.03
C ASP A 156 -17.08 7.85 -20.54
N ALA A 157 -15.92 7.62 -21.21
CA ALA A 157 -15.88 7.33 -22.64
C ALA A 157 -16.52 5.98 -23.02
N LEU A 158 -16.52 5.01 -22.10
CA LEU A 158 -17.14 3.69 -22.32
C LEU A 158 -18.65 3.70 -22.07
N ASP A 159 -19.14 4.60 -21.23
CA ASP A 159 -20.57 4.80 -20.99
C ASP A 159 -21.21 5.63 -22.12
N GLU A 160 -20.50 6.64 -22.66
CA GLU A 160 -20.95 7.40 -23.85
C GLU A 160 -21.10 6.52 -25.11
N GLU A 161 -20.23 5.52 -25.31
CA GLU A 161 -20.35 4.56 -26.43
C GLU A 161 -21.53 3.58 -26.27
N ARG A 162 -22.03 3.36 -25.04
CA ARG A 162 -23.18 2.48 -24.76
C ARG A 162 -24.53 3.18 -24.89
N ASP A 163 -24.58 4.49 -24.66
CA ASP A 163 -25.82 5.28 -24.76
C ASP A 163 -26.07 5.80 -26.20
N ALA A 164 -25.08 5.71 -27.09
CA ALA A 164 -25.16 6.17 -28.47
C ALA A 164 -25.58 5.08 -29.50
N GLY A 165 -25.85 3.85 -29.07
CA GLY A 165 -26.26 2.71 -29.90
C GLY A 165 -27.60 2.12 -29.48
#